data_AF-A0A1V5RX63-F1
#
_entry.id   AF-A0A1V5RX63-F1
#
_cell.length_a   1.000
_cell.length_b   1.000
_cell.length_c   1.000
_cell.angle_alpha   90.00
_cell.angle_beta   90.00
_cell.angle_gamma   90.00
#
_symmetry.space_group_name_H-M   'P 1'
#
loop_
_entity.id
_entity.type
_entity.pdbx_description
1 polymer ?
#
loop_
_entity_poly.entity_id
_entity_poly.type
_entity_poly.pdbx_seq_one_letter_code
_entity_poly.pdbx_strand_id
1 'polypeptide(L)' 'MKYLFYANFALSGFKAYVCETDDPFHTMGEMHYRTMERIDRLTFREYNETSVKYITEEKGLKINKWTDKYRKQVNG' A
#
# COMPACT_ATOMS: atom_id res chain seq x y z
N MET A 1 -11.49 6.10 -2.64
CA MET A 1 -11.06 6.55 -1.29
C MET A 1 -9.55 6.44 -1.18
N LYS A 2 -8.91 7.07 -0.20
CA LYS A 2 -7.45 7.05 -0.05
C LYS A 2 -7.06 6.16 1.13
N TYR A 3 -6.13 5.25 0.91
CA TYR A 3 -5.69 4.26 1.88
C TYR A 3 -4.17 4.25 2.03
N LEU A 4 -3.71 3.83 3.20
CA LEU A 4 -2.33 3.48 3.49
C LEU A 4 -2.20 1.96 3.54
N PHE A 5 -1.35 1.40 2.68
CA PHE A 5 -1.00 -0.01 2.65
C PHE A 5 0.32 -0.23 3.35
N TYR A 6 0.37 -1.26 4.20
CA TYR A 6 1.54 -1.67 4.95
C TYR A 6 1.96 -3.07 4.51
N ALA A 7 3.13 -3.16 3.90
CA ALA A 7 3.67 -4.40 3.38
C ALA A 7 4.96 -4.74 4.14
N ASN A 8 5.02 -5.93 4.74
CA ASN A 8 6.27 -6.51 5.20
C ASN A 8 6.79 -7.46 4.13
N PHE A 9 7.84 -7.06 3.43
CA PHE A 9 8.49 -7.90 2.44
C PHE A 9 9.62 -8.71 3.07
N ALA A 10 9.89 -9.89 2.52
CA ALA A 10 10.84 -10.85 3.09
C ALA A 10 12.30 -10.38 3.14
N LEU A 11 12.73 -9.52 2.21
CA LEU A 11 14.11 -9.03 2.07
C LEU A 11 14.26 -7.54 2.38
N SER A 12 13.34 -6.71 1.88
CA SER A 12 13.38 -5.26 1.99
C SER A 12 12.57 -4.73 3.19
N GLY A 13 11.99 -5.64 3.97
CA GLY A 13 11.34 -5.35 5.24
C GLY A 13 10.06 -4.53 5.09
N PHE A 14 9.76 -3.77 6.13
CA PHE A 14 8.48 -3.08 6.27
C PHE A 14 8.44 -1.78 5.47
N LYS A 15 7.43 -1.64 4.61
CA LYS A 15 7.22 -0.49 3.72
C LYS A 15 5.77 -0.01 3.79
N ALA A 16 5.61 1.30 3.64
CA ALA A 16 4.31 1.97 3.58
C ALA A 16 4.05 2.56 2.20
N TYR A 17 2.82 2.41 1.71
CA TYR A 17 2.36 2.96 0.45
C TYR A 17 1.04 3.70 0.62
N VAL A 18 0.84 4.76 -0.14
CA VAL A 18 -0.44 5.43 -0.30
C VAL A 18 -1.08 5.04 -1.63
N CYS A 19 -2.36 4.70 -1.61
CA CYS A 19 -3.12 4.30 -2.78
C CYS A 19 -4.52 4.93 -2.76
N GLU A 20 -4.98 5.38 -3.92
CA GLU A 20 -6.35 5.84 -4.12
C GLU A 20 -7.13 4.77 -4.88
N THR A 21 -8.06 4.11 -4.19
CA THR A 21 -8.84 3.00 -4.71
C THR A 21 -10.23 2.96 -4.07
N ASP A 22 -11.20 2.42 -4.80
CA ASP A 22 -12.54 2.08 -4.34
C ASP A 22 -12.63 0.62 -3.88
N ASP A 23 -11.69 -0.23 -4.32
CA ASP A 23 -11.56 -1.63 -3.89
C ASP A 23 -10.15 -1.89 -3.29
N PRO A 24 -9.99 -1.73 -1.97
CA PRO A 24 -8.71 -1.96 -1.32
C PRO A 24 -8.32 -3.45 -1.30
N PHE A 25 -9.28 -4.38 -1.33
CA PHE A 25 -8.99 -5.81 -1.31
C PHE A 25 -8.43 -6.30 -2.65
N HIS A 26 -9.04 -5.87 -3.76
CA HIS A 26 -8.47 -6.11 -5.09
C HIS A 26 -7.06 -5.52 -5.19
N THR A 27 -6.88 -4.29 -4.71
CA THR A 27 -5.57 -3.63 -4.71
C THR A 27 -4.52 -4.39 -3.88
N MET A 28 -4.91 -4.96 -2.72
CA MET A 28 -4.03 -5.83 -1.94
C MET A 28 -3.61 -7.07 -2.74
N GLY A 29 -4.57 -7.74 -3.39
CA GLY A 29 -4.31 -8.92 -4.22
C GLY A 29 -3.32 -8.60 -5.35
N GLU A 30 -3.52 -7.49 -6.04
CA GLU A 30 -2.63 -7.00 -7.09
C GLU A 30 -1.22 -6.69 -6.56
N MET A 31 -1.10 -6.08 -5.38
CA MET A 31 0.20 -5.84 -4.75
C MET A 31 0.90 -7.16 -4.41
N HIS A 32 0.17 -8.15 -3.89
CA HIS A 32 0.69 -9.49 -3.63
C HIS A 32 1.17 -10.18 -4.91
N TYR A 33 0.40 -10.09 -5.99
CA TYR A 33 0.70 -10.77 -7.24
C TYR A 33 1.81 -10.10 -8.05
N ARG A 34 1.89 -8.76 -8.06
CA ARG A 34 2.79 -8.00 -8.94
C ARG A 34 4.12 -7.61 -8.31
N THR A 35 4.27 -7.73 -7.01
CA THR A 35 5.55 -7.43 -6.37
C THR A 35 6.54 -8.54 -6.67
N MET A 36 7.76 -8.17 -7.07
CA MET A 36 8.83 -9.15 -7.35
C MET A 36 9.37 -9.80 -6.08
N GLU A 37 9.02 -9.24 -4.93
CA GLU A 37 9.47 -9.69 -3.64
C GLU A 37 8.29 -10.25 -2.86
N ARG A 38 8.49 -11.41 -2.24
CA ARG A 38 7.48 -12.05 -1.40
C ARG A 38 7.05 -11.09 -0.29
N ILE A 39 5.74 -10.91 -0.17
CA ILE A 39 5.12 -10.19 0.95
C ILE A 39 4.69 -11.20 2.00
N ASP A 40 5.27 -11.11 3.20
CA ASP A 40 4.88 -11.98 4.33
C ASP A 40 3.63 -11.48 5.04
N ARG A 41 3.40 -10.16 5.03
CA ARG A 41 2.19 -9.55 5.59
C ARG A 41 1.80 -8.31 4.81
N LEU A 42 0.52 -8.22 4.44
CA LEU A 42 -0.09 -7.04 3.84
C LEU A 42 -1.34 -6.66 4.61
N THR A 43 -1.52 -5.38 4.87
CA THR A 43 -2.75 -4.83 5.46
C THR A 43 -2.91 -3.37 5.01
N PHE A 44 -4.08 -2.79 5.23
CA PHE A 44 -4.35 -1.39 4.91
C PHE A 44 -5.17 -0.70 6.00
N ARG A 45 -5.12 0.63 6.00
CA ARG A 45 -5.97 1.52 6.79
C ARG A 45 -6.40 2.71 5.95
N GLU A 46 -7.49 3.35 6.36
CA GLU A 46 -7.87 4.64 5.77
C GLU A 46 -6.76 5.67 5.97
N TYR A 47 -6.58 6.51 4.95
CA TYR A 47 -5.65 7.62 5.04
C TYR A 47 -6.22 8.70 5.95
N ASN A 48 -5.56 8.93 7.08
CA ASN A 48 -5.84 10.03 8.00
C ASN A 48 -4.55 10.49 8.69
N GLU A 49 -4.60 11.65 9.34
CA GLU A 49 -3.43 12.28 9.99
C GLU A 49 -2.78 11.36 11.02
N THR A 50 -3.58 10.68 11.84
CA THR A 50 -3.10 9.72 12.85
C THR A 50 -2.30 8.58 12.22
N SER A 51 -2.81 8.01 11.13
CA SER A 51 -2.15 6.90 10.43
C SER A 51 -0.89 7.34 9.70
N VAL A 52 -0.83 8.58 9.21
CA VAL A 52 0.37 9.17 8.62
C VAL A 52 1.42 9.39 9.71
N LYS A 53 1.04 10.03 10.83
CA LYS A 53 1.92 10.32 11.96
C LYS A 53 2.60 9.06 12.52
N TYR A 54 1.81 8.02 12.75
CA TYR A 54 2.33 6.72 13.20
C TYR A 54 3.43 6.19 12.26
N ILE A 55 3.27 6.33 10.95
CA ILE A 55 4.21 5.80 9.96
C ILE A 55 5.46 6.66 9.84
N THR A 56 5.29 7.98 9.75
CA THR A 56 6.41 8.89 9.49
C THR A 56 7.20 9.21 10.75
N GLU A 57 6.53 9.42 11.88
CA GLU A 57 7.16 9.87 13.11
C GLU A 57 7.53 8.69 14.02
N GLU A 58 6.60 7.76 14.28
CA GLU A 58 6.89 6.65 15.20
C GLU A 58 7.67 5.52 14.53
N LYS A 59 7.37 5.20 13.27
CA LYS A 59 8.08 4.15 12.51
C LYS A 59 9.25 4.67 11.68
N GLY A 60 9.36 5.99 11.48
CA GLY A 60 10.44 6.59 10.68
C GLY A 60 10.42 6.19 9.20
N LEU A 61 9.25 5.80 8.67
CA LEU A 61 9.13 5.30 7.31
C LEU A 61 8.72 6.39 6.33
N LYS A 62 9.26 6.30 5.12
CA LYS A 62 8.75 7.04 3.98
C LYS A 62 7.49 6.37 3.42
N ILE A 63 6.45 7.17 3.21
CA ILE A 63 5.24 6.75 2.50
C ILE A 63 5.48 6.89 0.99
N ASN A 64 5.37 5.78 0.26
CA ASN A 64 5.57 5.75 -1.19
C ASN A 64 4.21 5.81 -1.91
N LYS A 65 4.14 6.36 -3.13
CA LYS A 65 2.90 6.24 -3.91
C LYS A 65 2.82 4.85 -4.53
N TRP A 66 1.76 4.10 -4.26
CA TRP A 66 1.45 2.91 -5.06
C TRP A 66 0.90 3.39 -6.39
N THR A 67 1.66 3.15 -7.46
CA THR A 67 1.20 3.44 -8.82
C THR A 67 0.77 2.13 -9.43
N ASP A 68 -0.53 1.90 -9.45
CA ASP A 68 -1.08 0.82 -10.24
C ASP A 68 -1.01 1.22 -11.72
N LYS A 69 0.10 0.88 -12.38
CA LYS A 69 0.28 1.09 -13.82
C LYS A 69 -0.68 0.23 -14.66
N TYR A 70 -1.43 -0.67 -14.03
CA TYR A 70 -2.29 -1.65 -14.68
C TYR A 70 -3.77 -1.49 -14.33
N ARG A 71 -4.12 -0.43 -13.61
CA ARG A 71 -5.48 0.14 -13.61
C ARG A 71 -5.74 0.71 -15.01
N LYS A 72 -5.81 -0.16 -16.00
CA LYS A 72 -6.33 0.16 -17.32
C LYS A 72 -7.70 0.76 -17.08
N GLN A 73 -7.95 1.87 -17.76
CA GLN A 73 -9.24 2.53 -17.88
C GLN A 73 -10.33 1.47 -18.07
N VAL A 74 -11.01 1.10 -17.00
CA VAL A 74 -12.33 0.47 -17.10
C VAL A 74 -13.31 1.64 -17.20
N ASN A 75 -13.17 2.43 -18.27
CA ASN A 75 -14.27 3.23 -18.79
C ASN A 75 -14.98 2.31 -19.78
N GLY A 76 -15.85 1.45 -19.22
CA GLY A 76 -16.94 0.84 -19.96
C GLY A 76 -18.14 1.77 -19.90
#